data_AF-A0A3N5PZ27-F1
#
_entry.id   AF-A0A3N5PZ27-F1
#
_cell.length_a   1.000
_cell.length_b   1.000
_cell.length_c   1.000
_cell.angle_alpha   90.00
_cell.angle_beta   90.00
_cell.angle_gamma   90.00
#
_symmetry.space_group_name_H-M   'P 1'
#
loop_
_entity.id
_entity.type
_entity.pdbx_description
1 polymer ?
#
loop_
_entity_poly.entity_id
_entity_poly.type
_entity_poly.pdbx_seq_one_letter_code
_entity_poly.pdbx_strand_id
1 'polypeptide(L)' 'MSKLFETTEINGMKLSNRFVRSATWEGMAGDDGAVTPKLTQTMVDLAQGGVGLIITGHAYVSPEGQAGPWQL' A
#
# COMPACT_ATOMS: atom_id res chain seq x y z
N MET A 1 15.42 -19.36 -13.38
CA MET A 1 14.64 -18.66 -12.34
C MET A 1 13.36 -18.11 -12.94
N SER A 2 12.31 -17.93 -12.15
CA SER A 2 11.07 -17.31 -12.62
C SER A 2 11.25 -15.79 -12.77
N LYS A 3 10.71 -15.22 -13.86
CA LYS A 3 10.72 -13.76 -14.11
C LYS A 3 10.13 -12.94 -12.96
N LEU A 4 9.24 -13.54 -12.15
CA LEU A 4 8.59 -12.87 -11.02
C LEU A 4 9.60 -12.32 -9.99
N PHE A 5 10.73 -12.99 -9.80
CA PHE A 5 11.73 -12.62 -8.79
C PHE A 5 12.85 -11.71 -9.35
N GLU A 6 12.82 -11.40 -10.64
CA GLU A 6 13.80 -10.51 -11.27
C GLU A 6 13.45 -9.04 -11.01
N THR A 7 14.48 -8.20 -10.92
CA THR A 7 14.31 -6.74 -10.82
C THR A 7 13.57 -6.17 -12.04
N THR A 8 12.81 -5.11 -11.82
CA THR A 8 12.13 -4.38 -12.91
C THR A 8 12.19 -2.88 -12.65
N GLU A 9 11.76 -2.08 -13.63
CA GLU A 9 11.70 -0.63 -13.51
C GLU A 9 10.31 -0.12 -13.90
N ILE A 10 9.81 0.88 -13.18
CA ILE A 10 8.62 1.65 -13.53
C ILE A 10 8.99 3.12 -13.51
N ASN A 11 9.04 3.77 -14.68
CA ASN A 11 9.34 5.21 -14.82
C ASN A 11 10.60 5.66 -14.03
N GLY A 12 11.72 4.95 -14.17
CA GLY A 12 12.95 5.25 -13.43
C GLY A 12 13.05 4.62 -12.03
N MET A 13 11.95 4.14 -11.45
CA MET A 13 11.94 3.49 -10.13
C MET A 13 12.31 2.01 -10.26
N LYS A 14 13.46 1.63 -9.71
CA LYS A 14 13.91 0.23 -9.65
C LYS A 14 13.17 -0.52 -8.54
N LEU A 15 12.58 -1.66 -8.89
CA LEU A 15 11.92 -2.58 -7.97
C LEU A 15 12.75 -3.86 -7.84
N SER A 16 12.81 -4.40 -6.63
CA SER A 16 13.59 -5.61 -6.31
C SER A 16 13.02 -6.88 -6.96
N ASN A 17 11.73 -6.89 -7.28
CA ASN A 17 11.01 -7.98 -7.94
C ASN A 17 9.71 -7.47 -8.60
N ARG A 18 8.89 -8.38 -9.12
CA ARG A 18 7.64 -8.06 -9.82
C ARG A 18 6.37 -8.28 -8.97
N PHE A 19 6.50 -8.41 -7.66
CA PHE A 19 5.35 -8.51 -6.75
C PHE A 19 4.83 -7.12 -6.39
N VAL A 20 3.54 -6.89 -6.61
CA VAL A 20 2.86 -5.64 -6.28
C VAL A 20 1.72 -5.92 -5.31
N ARG A 21 1.72 -5.27 -4.16
CA ARG A 21 0.56 -5.20 -3.28
C ARG A 21 -0.40 -4.15 -3.85
N SER A 22 -1.60 -4.59 -4.22
CA SER A 22 -2.64 -3.72 -4.79
C SER A 22 -3.18 -2.70 -3.77
N ALA A 23 -3.77 -1.61 -4.25
CA ALA A 23 -4.52 -0.67 -3.43
C ALA A 23 -5.69 -1.40 -2.75
N THR A 24 -5.71 -1.44 -1.44
CA THR A 24 -6.74 -2.15 -0.68
C THR A 24 -7.15 -1.33 0.51
N TRP A 25 -8.45 -1.19 0.74
CA TRP A 25 -8.95 -0.61 1.98
C TRP A 25 -8.77 -1.61 3.11
N GLU A 26 -7.82 -1.35 4.01
CA GLU A 26 -7.56 -2.22 5.16
C GLU A 26 -8.60 -2.06 6.28
N GLY A 27 -9.37 -0.95 6.27
CA GLY A 27 -10.27 -0.59 7.38
C GLY A 27 -9.52 -0.30 8.68
N MET A 28 -8.35 0.36 8.57
CA MET A 28 -7.44 0.59 9.71
C MET A 28 -7.03 2.05 9.90
N ALA A 29 -7.56 2.99 9.11
CA ALA A 29 -7.37 4.41 9.39
C ALA A 29 -8.19 4.83 10.62
N GLY A 30 -7.87 5.99 11.18
CA GLY A 30 -8.67 6.62 12.22
C GLY A 30 -10.06 7.03 11.74
N ASP A 31 -10.93 7.42 12.67
CA ASP A 31 -12.26 7.93 12.34
C ASP A 31 -12.20 9.24 11.52
N ASP A 32 -11.08 9.95 11.59
CA ASP A 32 -10.76 11.16 10.83
C ASP A 32 -9.89 10.89 9.58
N GLY A 33 -9.72 9.62 9.21
CA GLY A 33 -8.85 9.16 8.12
C GLY A 33 -7.36 9.17 8.41
N ALA A 34 -6.94 9.52 9.64
CA ALA A 34 -5.53 9.55 9.99
C ALA A 34 -4.87 8.15 9.93
N VAL A 35 -3.59 8.13 9.58
CA VAL A 35 -2.78 6.90 9.65
C VAL A 35 -2.65 6.46 11.11
N THR A 36 -2.92 5.17 11.38
CA THR A 36 -2.77 4.58 12.71
C THR A 36 -1.49 3.73 12.80
N PRO A 37 -0.95 3.48 14.01
CA PRO A 37 0.18 2.57 14.19
C PRO A 37 -0.07 1.16 13.62
N LYS A 38 -1.31 0.68 13.68
CA LYS A 38 -1.72 -0.62 13.12
C LYS A 38 -1.60 -0.63 11.59
N LEU A 39 -2.05 0.45 10.94
CA LEU A 39 -1.92 0.61 9.49
C LEU A 39 -0.45 0.70 9.08
N THR A 40 0.36 1.47 9.81
CA THR A 40 1.81 1.54 9.58
C THR A 40 2.47 0.17 9.70
N GLN A 41 2.16 -0.59 10.77
CA GLN A 41 2.75 -1.91 10.96
C GLN A 41 2.38 -2.87 9.83
N THR A 42 1.16 -2.79 9.30
CA THR A 42 0.74 -3.57 8.13
C THR A 42 1.63 -3.30 6.91
N MET A 43 1.99 -2.04 6.66
CA MET A 43 2.90 -1.67 5.56
C MET A 43 4.33 -2.16 5.80
N VAL A 44 4.80 -2.10 7.05
CA VAL A 44 6.11 -2.63 7.45
C VAL A 44 6.20 -4.13 7.23
N ASP A 45 5.18 -4.89 7.66
CA ASP A 45 5.15 -6.34 7.52
C ASP A 45 5.15 -6.77 6.04
N LEU A 46 4.40 -6.06 5.19
CA LEU A 46 4.41 -6.28 3.74
C LEU A 46 5.78 -6.01 3.14
N ALA A 47 6.43 -4.91 3.52
CA ALA A 47 7.77 -4.56 3.05
C ALA A 47 8.81 -5.60 3.50
N GLN A 48 8.75 -6.04 4.75
CA GLN A 48 9.61 -7.10 5.29
C GLN A 48 9.36 -8.45 4.63
N GLY A 49 8.12 -8.72 4.19
CA GLY A 49 7.75 -9.89 3.38
C GLY A 49 8.33 -9.88 1.96
N GLY A 50 8.97 -8.79 1.55
CA GLY A 50 9.73 -8.72 0.30
C GLY A 50 8.91 -8.38 -0.95
N VAL A 51 7.73 -7.77 -0.81
CA VAL A 51 7.01 -7.22 -1.97
C VAL A 51 7.83 -6.09 -2.62
N GLY A 52 7.87 -6.06 -3.95
CA GLY A 52 8.67 -5.07 -4.69
C GLY A 52 8.05 -3.67 -4.68
N LEU A 53 6.72 -3.59 -4.64
CA LEU A 53 5.96 -2.34 -4.60
C LEU A 53 4.68 -2.50 -3.76
N ILE A 54 4.34 -1.47 -2.99
CA ILE A 54 3.08 -1.36 -2.27
C ILE A 54 2.32 -0.14 -2.78
N ILE A 55 1.07 -0.36 -3.18
CA ILE A 55 0.08 0.70 -3.37
C ILE A 55 -0.81 0.69 -2.13
N THR A 56 -0.85 1.80 -1.40
CA THR A 56 -1.69 1.92 -0.19
C THR A 56 -3.18 1.82 -0.53
N GLY A 57 -4.03 1.68 0.48
CA GLY A 57 -5.47 1.91 0.33
C GLY A 57 -5.80 3.27 -0.30
N HIS A 58 -7.00 3.37 -0.88
CA HIS A 58 -7.45 4.59 -1.54
C HIS A 58 -7.64 5.72 -0.51
N ALA A 59 -6.87 6.79 -0.64
CA ALA A 59 -6.97 7.96 0.22
C ALA A 59 -8.00 8.95 -0.34
N TYR A 60 -8.95 9.42 0.47
CA TYR A 60 -9.87 10.46 0.01
C TYR A 60 -9.15 11.82 -0.06
N VAL A 61 -9.48 12.63 -1.07
CA VAL A 61 -8.86 13.97 -1.27
C VAL A 61 -9.64 15.08 -0.57
N SER A 62 -10.94 14.86 -0.34
CA SER A 62 -11.82 15.74 0.40
C SER A 62 -12.83 14.90 1.20
N PRO A 63 -13.36 15.41 2.32
CA PRO A 63 -14.29 14.64 3.16
C PRO A 63 -15.54 14.16 2.43
N GLU A 64 -16.02 14.91 1.44
CA GLU A 64 -17.22 14.55 0.65
C GLU A 64 -16.98 13.33 -0.25
N GLY A 65 -15.72 13.02 -0.55
CA GLY A 65 -15.30 11.87 -1.35
C GLY A 65 -14.99 10.61 -0.55
N GLN A 66 -15.21 10.61 0.77
CA GLN A 66 -14.97 9.44 1.61
C GLN A 66 -15.99 8.33 1.28
N ALA A 67 -15.49 7.17 0.86
CA ALA A 67 -16.29 6.02 0.47
C ALA A 67 -16.81 5.22 1.67
N GLY A 68 -16.15 5.30 2.82
CA GLY A 68 -16.58 4.63 4.04
C GLY A 68 -15.69 4.91 5.26
N PRO A 69 -16.10 4.45 6.45
CA PRO A 69 -15.31 4.59 7.68
C PRO A 69 -13.91 3.99 7.57
N TRP A 70 -12.95 4.54 8.33
CA TRP A 70 -11.57 4.05 8.40
C TRP A 70 -10.85 3.95 7.05
N GLN A 71 -11.26 4.79 6.09
CA GLN A 71 -10.53 5.05 4.86
C GLN A 71 -9.40 6.05 5.12
N LEU A 72 -8.24 5.82 4.48
CA LEU A 72 -7.13 6.78 4.39
C LEU A 72 -7.54 8.13 3.78
#